data_AF-A0AAV2K0H0-F1
#
_entry.id   AF-A0AAV2K0H0-F1
#
_cell.length_a   1.000
_cell.length_b   1.000
_cell.length_c   1.000
_cell.angle_alpha   90.00
_cell.angle_beta   90.00
_cell.angle_gamma   90.00
#
_symmetry.space_group_name_H-M   'P 1'
#
loop_
_entity.id
_entity.type
_entity.pdbx_description
1 polymer ?
#
loop_
_entity_poly.entity_id
_entity_poly.type
_entity_poly.pdbx_seq_one_letter_code
_entity_poly.pdbx_strand_id
1 'polypeptide(L)'
;MAPRKTPVKSSDIQVGDLIIVEKNQRIPADLIFLRTSEKNGSCFIRTDQLDGETDWKLKVAVGCTQRLPAVGDLFSIKAFVYAQKPQLDIHSFEGNFTREDADPQVHESLSIDNTLWASTVVASGTVIGVVIYTGKETRSVLNTSYAKNKVGLLDLELNRLTKALFLAQVVLSVVMVALQGFSGPWFRNLFRFVVLFSYIIPISLRVNLDMGKAAYGWMIMKDQNIPGTVVRTSTIPEELGRLVYLLTDKTGTLTQNEMIFKRLHLGTVSYGTDTMDEIQSHIIQSYALAPPQPSNSTSAATPSRKPQSSGPKVRKSVSSRIHEAVKAIALCHNVTPVYENQVHGEPETTEADQDFSDDNRTYQASSPDEVALVRWTESVGLTLVNRDLGSLQLKTPSSQILSFHILQIFPFTSESKRMGIIVRCLSSGARFYI
;
A
#
# COMPACT_ATOMS: atom_id res chain seq x y z
N MET A 1 -0.13 28.49 -22.04
CA MET A 1 -1.52 28.62 -21.57
C MET A 1 -1.77 27.46 -20.61
N ALA A 2 -2.09 27.72 -19.34
CA ALA A 2 -2.28 26.61 -18.39
C ALA A 2 -3.52 25.80 -18.79
N PRO A 3 -3.43 24.47 -18.90
CA PRO A 3 -4.55 23.62 -19.26
C PRO A 3 -5.68 23.77 -18.22
N ARG A 4 -6.91 23.93 -18.68
CA ARG A 4 -8.08 24.07 -17.80
C ARG A 4 -8.36 22.73 -17.13
N LYS A 5 -8.17 22.64 -15.81
CA LYS A 5 -8.61 21.49 -15.01
C LYS A 5 -10.13 21.46 -14.97
N THR A 6 -10.75 20.38 -15.45
CA THR A 6 -12.19 20.17 -15.36
C THR A 6 -12.47 18.93 -14.52
N PRO A 7 -13.27 19.01 -13.44
CA PRO A 7 -13.69 17.83 -12.70
C PRO A 7 -14.62 16.99 -13.58
N VAL A 8 -14.33 15.71 -13.72
CA VAL A 8 -15.11 14.75 -14.51
C VAL A 8 -15.55 13.61 -13.60
N LYS A 9 -16.75 13.07 -13.82
CA LYS A 9 -17.22 11.90 -13.08
C LYS A 9 -16.48 10.66 -13.55
N SER A 10 -16.18 9.75 -12.63
CA SER A 10 -15.49 8.49 -12.97
C SER A 10 -16.23 7.65 -14.04
N SER A 11 -17.56 7.77 -14.11
CA SER A 11 -18.40 7.12 -15.12
C SER A 11 -18.14 7.57 -16.56
N ASP A 12 -17.60 8.78 -16.73
CA ASP A 12 -17.51 9.44 -18.02
C ASP A 12 -16.08 9.34 -18.62
N ILE A 13 -15.15 8.70 -17.89
CA ILE A 13 -13.77 8.49 -18.29
C ILE A 13 -13.68 7.49 -19.44
N GLN A 14 -12.94 7.85 -20.49
CA GLN A 14 -12.68 7.00 -21.66
C GLN A 14 -11.18 6.69 -21.82
N VAL A 15 -10.90 5.63 -22.59
CA VAL A 15 -9.52 5.27 -22.95
C VAL A 15 -8.89 6.38 -23.77
N GLY A 16 -7.68 6.79 -23.42
CA GLY A 16 -6.97 7.92 -24.03
C GLY A 16 -7.14 9.26 -23.31
N ASP A 17 -8.05 9.36 -22.33
CA ASP A 17 -8.19 10.59 -21.53
C ASP A 17 -6.94 10.82 -20.67
N LEU A 18 -6.57 12.10 -20.51
CA LEU A 18 -5.54 12.53 -19.58
C LEU A 18 -6.18 12.92 -18.25
N ILE A 19 -5.78 12.24 -17.18
CA ILE A 19 -6.31 12.46 -15.84
C ILE A 19 -5.20 13.00 -14.94
N ILE A 20 -5.56 14.00 -14.14
CA ILE A 20 -4.75 14.53 -13.06
C ILE A 20 -5.33 13.99 -11.75
N VAL A 21 -4.49 13.32 -10.96
CA VAL A 21 -4.84 12.77 -9.64
C VAL A 21 -3.99 13.46 -8.59
N GLU A 22 -4.62 14.00 -7.56
CA GLU A 22 -3.94 14.70 -6.47
C GLU A 22 -3.59 13.75 -5.31
N LYS A 23 -2.76 14.23 -4.38
CA LYS A 23 -2.40 13.49 -3.16
C LYS A 23 -3.65 12.99 -2.43
N ASN A 24 -3.57 11.76 -1.92
CA ASN A 24 -4.63 11.05 -1.20
C ASN A 24 -5.91 10.77 -2.01
N GLN A 25 -5.90 10.97 -3.33
CA GLN A 25 -7.01 10.57 -4.18
C GLN A 25 -6.83 9.15 -4.72
N ARG A 26 -7.96 8.49 -4.96
CA ARG A 26 -8.01 7.17 -5.59
C ARG A 26 -7.93 7.32 -7.11
N ILE A 27 -7.17 6.43 -7.72
CA ILE A 27 -7.03 6.36 -9.16
C ILE A 27 -8.29 5.72 -9.75
N PRO A 28 -9.00 6.38 -10.69
CA PRO A 28 -10.32 5.94 -11.14
C PRO A 28 -10.29 4.82 -12.19
N ALA A 29 -9.19 4.68 -12.93
CA ALA A 29 -9.00 3.75 -14.04
C ALA A 29 -7.54 3.29 -14.10
N ASP A 30 -7.20 2.30 -14.92
CA ASP A 30 -5.79 1.93 -15.09
C ASP A 30 -5.11 2.97 -15.98
N LEU A 31 -4.03 3.59 -15.48
CA LEU A 31 -3.31 4.68 -16.15
C LEU A 31 -1.85 4.32 -16.44
N ILE A 32 -1.28 4.96 -17.46
CA ILE A 32 0.18 5.08 -17.62
C ILE A 32 0.65 6.41 -17.04
N PHE A 33 1.68 6.35 -16.21
CA PHE A 33 2.23 7.48 -15.48
C PHE A 33 3.10 8.34 -16.40
N LEU A 34 2.60 9.51 -16.78
CA LEU A 34 3.28 10.40 -17.72
C LEU A 34 4.12 11.47 -17.02
N ARG A 35 3.61 12.07 -15.95
CA ARG A 35 4.31 13.17 -15.29
C ARG A 35 3.87 13.34 -13.84
N THR A 36 4.78 13.79 -12.99
CA THR A 36 4.47 14.23 -11.62
C THR A 36 4.96 15.64 -11.35
N SER A 37 4.41 16.28 -10.32
CA SER A 37 4.95 17.53 -9.76
C SER A 37 6.32 17.36 -9.12
N GLU A 38 6.65 16.14 -8.68
CA GLU A 38 7.95 15.84 -8.08
C GLU A 38 9.07 15.89 -9.15
N LYS A 39 10.16 16.60 -8.89
CA LYS A 39 11.27 16.77 -9.86
C LYS A 39 11.93 15.44 -10.23
N ASN A 40 11.92 14.47 -9.32
CA ASN A 40 12.49 13.14 -9.50
C ASN A 40 11.71 12.25 -10.49
N GLY A 41 10.50 12.65 -10.90
CA GLY A 41 9.67 11.85 -11.79
C GLY A 41 9.11 10.58 -11.15
N SER A 42 9.15 10.45 -9.82
CA SER A 42 8.63 9.29 -9.11
C SER A 42 7.47 9.66 -8.19
N CYS A 43 6.62 8.68 -7.94
CA CYS A 43 5.48 8.81 -7.04
C CYS A 43 5.28 7.48 -6.32
N PHE A 44 4.88 7.56 -5.05
CA PHE A 44 4.48 6.37 -4.29
C PHE A 44 2.97 6.18 -4.42
N ILE A 45 2.54 4.96 -4.67
CA ILE A 45 1.13 4.57 -4.62
C ILE A 45 0.92 3.50 -3.56
N ARG A 46 -0.23 3.51 -2.89
CA ARG A 46 -0.65 2.42 -2.00
C ARG A 46 -1.53 1.44 -2.75
N THR A 47 -1.19 0.15 -2.66
CA THR A 47 -1.91 -0.93 -3.36
C THR A 47 -2.70 -1.84 -2.43
N ASP A 48 -2.95 -1.40 -1.19
CA ASP A 48 -3.62 -2.17 -0.13
C ASP A 48 -4.96 -2.79 -0.54
N GLN A 49 -5.67 -2.14 -1.46
CA GLN A 49 -6.96 -2.61 -1.97
C GLN A 49 -6.86 -3.65 -3.10
N LEU A 50 -5.68 -3.81 -3.72
CA LEU A 50 -5.47 -4.66 -4.89
C LEU A 50 -4.81 -5.99 -4.52
N ASP A 51 -3.76 -5.95 -3.71
CA ASP A 51 -2.98 -7.12 -3.29
C ASP A 51 -2.98 -7.37 -1.78
N GLY A 52 -3.59 -6.47 -0.99
CA GLY A 52 -3.53 -6.54 0.47
C GLY A 52 -2.17 -6.10 1.04
N GLU A 53 -1.24 -5.67 0.18
CA GLU A 53 0.03 -5.11 0.61
C GLU A 53 -0.15 -3.62 0.93
N THR A 54 0.17 -3.28 2.15
CA THR A 54 0.12 -1.91 2.66
C THR A 54 1.39 -1.11 2.35
N ASP A 55 2.33 -1.75 1.67
CA ASP A 55 3.62 -1.24 1.27
C ASP A 55 3.45 -0.21 0.15
N TRP A 56 4.20 0.88 0.22
CA TRP A 56 4.13 1.90 -0.83
C TRP A 56 4.89 1.42 -2.06
N LYS A 57 4.26 1.39 -3.22
CA LYS A 57 4.94 1.00 -4.45
C LYS A 57 5.45 2.25 -5.15
N LEU A 58 6.77 2.30 -5.35
CA LEU A 58 7.39 3.35 -6.15
C LEU A 58 7.00 3.16 -7.61
N LYS A 59 6.50 4.23 -8.23
CA LYS A 59 6.17 4.32 -9.64
C LYS A 59 7.00 5.43 -10.26
N VAL A 60 7.38 5.24 -11.52
CA VAL A 60 8.26 6.15 -12.26
C VAL A 60 7.55 6.61 -13.51
N ALA A 61 7.51 7.92 -13.71
CA ALA A 61 6.92 8.52 -14.89
C ALA A 61 7.75 8.19 -16.14
N VAL A 62 7.11 8.17 -17.31
CA VAL A 62 7.81 8.02 -18.58
C VAL A 62 8.87 9.11 -18.73
N GLY A 63 10.12 8.71 -19.00
CA GLY A 63 11.26 9.60 -18.91
C GLY A 63 11.20 10.74 -19.93
N CYS A 64 10.72 10.47 -21.15
CA CYS A 64 10.61 11.49 -22.18
C CYS A 64 9.55 12.57 -21.89
N THR A 65 8.50 12.27 -21.13
CA THR A 65 7.44 13.21 -20.76
C THR A 65 7.76 13.98 -19.47
N GLN A 66 8.46 13.36 -18.52
CA GLN A 66 8.93 14.04 -17.31
C GLN A 66 10.00 15.11 -17.62
N ARG A 67 10.87 14.87 -18.63
CA ARG A 67 11.93 15.81 -19.04
C ARG A 67 11.43 17.13 -19.67
N LEU A 68 10.13 17.26 -19.92
CA LEU A 68 9.57 18.46 -20.53
C LEU A 68 9.60 19.64 -19.54
N PRO A 69 9.95 20.86 -19.98
CA PRO A 69 10.09 22.00 -19.09
C PRO A 69 8.75 22.44 -18.49
N ALA A 70 7.66 22.47 -19.27
CA ALA A 70 6.35 22.86 -18.77
C ALA A 70 5.33 21.72 -18.87
N VAL A 71 4.36 21.68 -17.94
CA VAL A 71 3.24 20.73 -17.98
C VAL A 71 2.39 20.93 -19.24
N GLY A 72 2.29 22.18 -19.73
CA GLY A 72 1.59 22.51 -20.96
C GLY A 72 2.17 21.82 -22.20
N ASP A 73 3.47 21.52 -22.20
CA ASP A 73 4.14 20.84 -23.32
C ASP A 73 3.71 19.37 -23.44
N LEU A 74 3.14 18.79 -22.38
CA LEU A 74 2.58 17.44 -22.45
C LEU A 74 1.39 17.38 -23.41
N PHE A 75 0.62 18.46 -23.53
CA PHE A 75 -0.58 18.54 -24.36
C PHE A 75 -0.26 18.85 -25.82
N SER A 76 0.95 19.32 -26.13
CA SER A 76 1.38 19.57 -27.50
C SER A 76 2.04 18.36 -28.15
N ILE A 77 2.28 17.29 -27.39
CA ILE A 77 2.97 16.10 -27.88
C ILE A 77 2.00 15.16 -28.61
N LYS A 78 2.46 14.66 -29.75
CA LYS A 78 1.94 13.48 -30.44
C LYS A 78 2.74 12.26 -30.01
N ALA A 79 2.06 11.40 -29.26
CA ALA A 79 2.59 10.13 -28.81
C ALA A 79 1.52 9.05 -28.88
N PHE A 80 1.97 7.81 -29.02
CA PHE A 80 1.14 6.62 -29.03
C PHE A 80 1.58 5.68 -27.92
N VAL A 81 0.59 5.13 -27.22
CA VAL A 81 0.80 4.10 -26.20
C VAL A 81 0.25 2.80 -26.74
N TYR A 82 1.12 1.81 -26.86
CA TYR A 82 0.73 0.43 -27.10
C TYR A 82 0.73 -0.30 -25.76
N ALA A 83 -0.43 -0.77 -25.33
CA ALA A 83 -0.59 -1.62 -24.15
C ALA A 83 -1.05 -3.02 -24.57
N GLN A 84 -0.61 -4.04 -23.84
CA GLN A 84 -1.07 -5.42 -24.03
C GLN A 84 -2.59 -5.57 -23.83
N LYS A 85 -3.14 -6.79 -23.99
CA LYS A 85 -4.53 -7.03 -23.58
C LYS A 85 -4.65 -7.02 -22.05
N PRO A 86 -5.82 -6.64 -21.48
CA PRO A 86 -6.06 -6.75 -20.05
C PRO A 86 -5.81 -8.17 -19.54
N GLN A 87 -5.00 -8.30 -18.50
CA GLN A 87 -4.65 -9.57 -17.85
C GLN A 87 -4.94 -9.48 -16.35
N LEU A 88 -5.19 -10.64 -15.74
CA LEU A 88 -5.48 -10.76 -14.30
C LEU A 88 -4.25 -10.53 -13.43
N ASP A 89 -3.06 -10.88 -13.93
CA ASP A 89 -1.81 -10.68 -13.20
C ASP A 89 -1.57 -9.19 -12.97
N ILE A 90 -1.38 -8.81 -11.71
CA ILE A 90 -1.14 -7.42 -11.28
C ILE A 90 0.34 -7.04 -11.28
N HIS A 91 1.25 -8.02 -11.42
CA HIS A 91 2.70 -7.85 -11.32
C HIS A 91 3.43 -7.75 -12.67
N SER A 92 2.77 -8.10 -13.77
CA SER A 92 3.32 -7.96 -15.12
C SER A 92 2.60 -6.88 -15.91
N PHE A 93 3.34 -6.09 -16.67
CA PHE A 93 2.79 -5.21 -17.68
C PHE A 93 3.85 -4.97 -18.75
N GLU A 94 3.48 -5.20 -20.00
CA GLU A 94 4.30 -4.88 -21.15
C GLU A 94 3.56 -3.87 -22.04
N GLY A 95 4.26 -2.81 -22.37
CA GLY A 95 3.79 -1.79 -23.30
C GLY A 95 4.94 -1.03 -23.94
N ASN A 96 4.62 -0.18 -24.89
CA ASN A 96 5.58 0.71 -25.53
C ASN A 96 4.99 2.11 -25.65
N PHE A 97 5.77 3.12 -25.28
CA PHE A 97 5.46 4.52 -25.47
C PHE A 97 6.30 5.05 -26.63
N THR A 98 5.65 5.57 -27.68
CA THR A 98 6.34 6.14 -28.84
C THR A 98 5.96 7.61 -28.97
N ARG A 99 6.96 8.49 -28.96
CA ARG A 99 6.79 9.93 -29.24
C ARG A 99 7.25 10.23 -30.65
N GLU A 100 6.32 10.73 -31.48
CA GLU A 100 6.59 11.01 -32.90
C GLU A 100 7.16 12.41 -33.15
N ASP A 101 6.92 13.37 -32.25
CA ASP A 101 7.32 14.77 -32.43
C ASP A 101 8.83 15.01 -32.22
N ALA A 102 9.61 13.99 -31.88
CA ALA A 102 11.06 14.08 -31.74
C ALA A 102 11.73 13.41 -32.96
N ASP A 103 12.78 14.04 -33.48
CA ASP A 103 13.62 13.45 -34.53
C ASP A 103 15.02 13.16 -33.93
N PRO A 104 15.41 11.87 -33.77
CA PRO A 104 14.69 10.64 -34.12
C PRO A 104 13.54 10.34 -33.15
N GLN A 105 12.59 9.50 -33.61
CA GLN A 105 11.46 9.04 -32.78
C GLN A 105 11.96 8.41 -31.48
N VAL A 106 11.36 8.82 -30.37
CA VAL A 106 11.72 8.29 -29.04
C VAL A 106 10.78 7.14 -28.72
N HIS A 107 11.35 5.94 -28.61
CA HIS A 107 10.65 4.75 -28.15
C HIS A 107 11.13 4.39 -26.75
N GLU A 108 10.17 4.19 -25.84
CA GLU A 108 10.43 3.87 -24.44
C GLU A 108 9.54 2.68 -24.03
N SER A 109 10.18 1.57 -23.63
CA SER A 109 9.45 0.40 -23.14
C SER A 109 8.79 0.72 -21.81
N LEU A 110 7.50 0.41 -21.70
CA LEU A 110 6.73 0.57 -20.46
C LEU A 110 6.75 -0.73 -19.68
N SER A 111 7.13 -0.64 -18.40
CA SER A 111 7.06 -1.72 -17.43
C SER A 111 5.93 -1.47 -16.43
N ILE A 112 5.78 -2.37 -15.46
CA ILE A 112 4.88 -2.18 -14.32
C ILE A 112 5.19 -0.91 -13.52
N ASP A 113 6.43 -0.43 -13.50
CA ASP A 113 6.80 0.77 -12.73
C ASP A 113 6.19 2.04 -13.33
N ASN A 114 5.81 2.00 -14.60
CA ASN A 114 5.15 3.11 -15.30
C ASN A 114 3.63 3.05 -15.24
N THR A 115 3.03 2.07 -14.54
CA THR A 115 1.58 1.90 -14.47
C THR A 115 1.00 2.30 -13.14
N LEU A 116 -0.25 2.77 -13.17
CA LEU A 116 -1.02 3.14 -11.99
C LEU A 116 -2.37 2.43 -12.05
N TRP A 117 -2.61 1.49 -11.16
CA TRP A 117 -3.82 0.66 -11.19
C TRP A 117 -5.02 1.36 -10.56
N ALA A 118 -6.21 1.08 -11.07
CA ALA A 118 -7.46 1.54 -10.52
C ALA A 118 -7.59 1.13 -9.03
N SER A 119 -8.26 1.97 -8.24
CA SER A 119 -8.46 1.79 -6.79
C SER A 119 -7.22 1.93 -5.92
N THR A 120 -6.03 2.17 -6.48
CA THR A 120 -4.82 2.53 -5.72
C THR A 120 -4.87 4.00 -5.29
N VAL A 121 -4.10 4.37 -4.26
CA VAL A 121 -4.10 5.73 -3.69
C VAL A 121 -2.74 6.40 -3.92
N VAL A 122 -2.74 7.64 -4.42
CA VAL A 122 -1.53 8.44 -4.62
C VAL A 122 -1.04 9.02 -3.29
N ALA A 123 0.24 8.82 -2.95
CA ALA A 123 0.82 9.20 -1.65
C ALA A 123 1.35 10.63 -1.58
N SER A 124 1.97 11.09 -2.67
CA SER A 124 2.64 12.40 -2.75
C SER A 124 2.54 12.99 -4.15
N GLY A 125 2.56 14.32 -4.19
CA GLY A 125 2.53 15.09 -5.42
C GLY A 125 1.20 15.03 -6.16
N THR A 126 1.25 15.51 -7.39
CA THR A 126 0.18 15.41 -8.37
C THR A 126 0.65 14.54 -9.52
N VAL A 127 -0.19 13.61 -9.93
CA VAL A 127 0.15 12.61 -10.96
C VAL A 127 -0.71 12.86 -12.19
N ILE A 128 -0.07 12.90 -13.35
CA ILE A 128 -0.74 12.98 -14.64
C ILE A 128 -0.52 11.66 -15.35
N GLY A 129 -1.62 11.03 -15.77
CA GLY A 129 -1.57 9.77 -16.50
C GLY A 129 -2.59 9.70 -17.62
N VAL A 130 -2.31 8.84 -18.61
CA VAL A 130 -3.23 8.52 -19.70
C VAL A 130 -3.97 7.22 -19.39
N VAL A 131 -5.28 7.21 -19.61
CA VAL A 131 -6.14 6.05 -19.35
C VAL A 131 -5.90 4.96 -20.40
N ILE A 132 -5.58 3.75 -19.95
CA ILE A 132 -5.40 2.57 -20.80
C ILE A 132 -6.55 1.57 -20.72
N TYR A 133 -7.11 1.32 -19.52
CA TYR A 133 -8.25 0.42 -19.33
C TYR A 133 -9.29 1.05 -18.43
N THR A 134 -10.57 0.82 -18.75
CA THR A 134 -11.71 1.38 -18.01
C THR A 134 -12.71 0.30 -17.60
N GLY A 135 -13.47 0.58 -16.54
CA GLY A 135 -14.57 -0.28 -16.09
C GLY A 135 -14.15 -1.74 -15.85
N LYS A 136 -14.76 -2.65 -16.62
CA LYS A 136 -14.58 -4.11 -16.49
C LYS A 136 -13.19 -4.61 -16.92
N GLU A 137 -12.45 -3.80 -17.68
CA GLU A 137 -11.10 -4.15 -18.13
C GLU A 137 -10.02 -3.79 -17.12
N THR A 138 -10.36 -3.00 -16.09
CA THR A 138 -9.42 -2.67 -15.02
C THR A 138 -9.06 -3.92 -14.22
N ARG A 139 -7.79 -4.03 -13.81
CA ARG A 139 -7.30 -5.20 -13.06
C ARG A 139 -8.04 -5.42 -11.73
N SER A 140 -8.41 -4.31 -11.08
CA SER A 140 -9.19 -4.36 -9.83
C SER A 140 -10.54 -5.05 -10.04
N VAL A 141 -11.25 -4.75 -11.13
CA VAL A 141 -12.57 -5.35 -11.42
C VAL A 141 -12.43 -6.76 -11.99
N LEU A 142 -11.41 -7.03 -12.80
CA LEU A 142 -11.14 -8.38 -13.32
C LEU A 142 -10.93 -9.40 -12.19
N ASN A 143 -10.33 -8.99 -11.07
CA ASN A 143 -10.14 -9.82 -9.88
C ASN A 143 -11.38 -9.88 -8.96
N THR A 144 -12.45 -9.15 -9.27
CA THR A 144 -13.69 -9.20 -8.48
C THR A 144 -14.67 -10.23 -9.03
N SER A 145 -15.35 -10.93 -8.12
CA SER A 145 -16.49 -11.79 -8.49
C SER A 145 -17.79 -11.01 -8.41
N TYR A 146 -18.74 -11.33 -9.30
CA TYR A 146 -20.10 -10.79 -9.23
C TYR A 146 -20.77 -11.14 -7.90
N ALA A 147 -21.39 -10.15 -7.26
CA ALA A 147 -22.12 -10.34 -6.03
C ALA A 147 -23.26 -11.34 -6.23
N LYS A 148 -23.25 -12.44 -5.47
CA LYS A 148 -24.32 -13.45 -5.44
C LYS A 148 -25.11 -13.30 -4.15
N ASN A 149 -26.42 -13.52 -4.23
CA ASN A 149 -27.27 -13.58 -3.04
C ASN A 149 -26.88 -14.80 -2.20
N LYS A 150 -26.58 -14.55 -0.92
CA LYS A 150 -26.20 -15.61 0.02
C LYS A 150 -27.45 -16.30 0.54
N VAL A 151 -27.49 -17.62 0.41
CA VAL A 151 -28.56 -18.50 0.93
C VAL A 151 -27.97 -19.35 2.05
N GLY A 152 -28.67 -19.44 3.18
CA GLY A 152 -28.24 -20.25 4.32
C GLY A 152 -28.42 -21.75 4.09
N LEU A 153 -27.69 -22.56 4.86
CA LEU A 153 -27.88 -24.01 4.91
C LEU A 153 -29.22 -24.35 5.55
N LEU A 154 -29.66 -23.60 6.57
CA LEU A 154 -30.97 -23.80 7.19
C LEU A 154 -32.11 -23.66 6.18
N ASP A 155 -32.02 -22.70 5.25
CA ASP A 155 -33.04 -22.52 4.20
C ASP A 155 -33.10 -23.73 3.27
N LEU A 156 -31.95 -24.35 2.96
CA LEU A 156 -31.89 -25.57 2.16
C LEU A 156 -32.47 -26.77 2.92
N GLU A 157 -32.19 -26.89 4.22
CA GLU A 157 -32.76 -27.93 5.09
C GLU A 157 -34.28 -27.80 5.21
N LEU A 158 -34.78 -26.58 5.42
CA LEU A 158 -36.21 -26.30 5.48
C LEU A 158 -36.88 -26.61 4.15
N ASN A 159 -36.28 -26.21 3.02
CA ASN A 159 -36.80 -26.54 1.70
C ASN A 159 -36.88 -28.06 1.48
N ARG A 160 -35.90 -28.83 1.96
CA ARG A 160 -35.93 -30.30 1.91
C ARG A 160 -37.08 -30.87 2.75
N LEU A 161 -37.30 -30.35 3.96
CA LEU A 161 -38.42 -30.76 4.82
C LEU A 161 -39.78 -30.37 4.20
N THR A 162 -39.91 -29.17 3.63
CA THR A 162 -41.11 -28.73 2.93
C THR A 162 -41.44 -29.62 1.74
N LYS A 163 -40.43 -30.04 0.96
CA LYS A 163 -40.62 -31.02 -0.12
C LYS A 163 -41.12 -32.37 0.39
N ALA A 164 -40.59 -32.85 1.52
CA ALA A 164 -41.05 -34.09 2.14
C ALA A 164 -42.50 -33.99 2.65
N LEU A 165 -42.85 -32.88 3.31
CA LEU A 165 -44.21 -32.60 3.77
C LEU A 165 -45.20 -32.47 2.61
N PHE A 166 -44.80 -31.82 1.51
CA PHE A 166 -45.61 -31.72 0.30
C PHE A 166 -45.89 -33.10 -0.31
N LEU A 167 -44.88 -33.95 -0.42
CA LEU A 167 -45.06 -35.32 -0.89
C LEU A 167 -46.02 -36.10 0.02
N ALA A 168 -45.84 -36.00 1.35
CA ALA A 168 -46.71 -36.65 2.33
C ALA A 168 -48.16 -36.15 2.23
N GLN A 169 -48.39 -34.85 2.01
CA GLN A 169 -49.71 -34.26 1.81
C GLN A 169 -50.41 -34.82 0.57
N VAL A 170 -49.70 -34.92 -0.56
CA VAL A 170 -50.26 -35.49 -1.79
C VAL A 170 -50.61 -36.96 -1.59
N VAL A 171 -49.71 -37.73 -0.97
CA VAL A 171 -49.95 -39.16 -0.67
C VAL A 171 -51.17 -39.33 0.22
N LEU A 172 -51.28 -38.57 1.32
CA LEU A 172 -52.42 -38.62 2.23
C LEU A 172 -53.74 -38.27 1.51
N SER A 173 -53.72 -37.26 0.64
CA SER A 173 -54.88 -36.86 -0.16
C SER A 173 -55.34 -37.98 -1.09
N VAL A 174 -54.40 -38.69 -1.74
CA VAL A 174 -54.72 -39.84 -2.59
C VAL A 174 -55.27 -41.01 -1.78
N VAL A 175 -54.69 -41.30 -0.60
CA VAL A 175 -55.18 -42.36 0.30
C VAL A 175 -56.61 -42.08 0.74
N MET A 176 -56.95 -40.84 1.10
CA MET A 176 -58.31 -40.47 1.49
C MET A 176 -59.33 -40.65 0.36
N VAL A 177 -58.97 -40.31 -0.89
CA VAL A 177 -59.82 -40.58 -2.05
C VAL A 177 -59.99 -42.08 -2.28
N ALA A 178 -58.93 -42.87 -2.10
CA ALA A 178 -59.00 -44.32 -2.24
C ALA A 178 -59.93 -44.95 -1.18
N LEU A 179 -59.86 -44.48 0.08
CA LEU A 179 -60.72 -44.94 1.18
C LEU A 179 -62.20 -44.56 0.99
N GLN A 180 -62.48 -43.40 0.39
CA GLN A 180 -63.85 -42.98 0.06
C GLN A 180 -64.46 -43.81 -1.09
N GLY A 181 -63.63 -44.60 -1.78
CA GLY A 181 -63.97 -45.24 -3.05
C GLY A 181 -63.91 -44.23 -4.19
N PHE A 182 -63.40 -44.66 -5.36
CA PHE A 182 -63.26 -43.84 -6.57
C PHE A 182 -64.62 -43.52 -7.25
N SER A 183 -65.63 -43.19 -6.46
CA SER A 183 -67.01 -42.98 -6.88
C SER A 183 -67.26 -41.49 -7.16
N GLY A 184 -67.82 -41.18 -8.33
CA GLY A 184 -68.10 -39.81 -8.76
C GLY A 184 -66.84 -39.06 -9.28
N PRO A 185 -66.84 -37.71 -9.26
CA PRO A 185 -65.69 -36.93 -9.74
C PRO A 185 -64.53 -36.98 -8.74
N TRP A 186 -63.83 -38.11 -8.68
CA TRP A 186 -62.69 -38.39 -7.78
C TRP A 186 -61.63 -37.29 -7.80
N PHE A 187 -61.40 -36.66 -8.95
CA PHE A 187 -60.49 -35.54 -9.11
C PHE A 187 -60.93 -34.32 -8.26
N ARG A 188 -62.22 -33.98 -8.22
CA ARG A 188 -62.71 -32.88 -7.38
C ARG A 188 -62.49 -33.17 -5.89
N ASN A 189 -62.71 -34.42 -5.48
CA ASN A 189 -62.47 -34.85 -4.11
C ASN A 189 -60.97 -34.81 -3.76
N LEU A 190 -60.08 -35.19 -4.69
CA LEU A 190 -58.64 -35.08 -4.52
C LEU A 190 -58.20 -33.64 -4.26
N PHE A 191 -58.63 -32.69 -5.08
CA PHE A 191 -58.30 -31.26 -4.85
C PHE A 191 -58.89 -30.74 -3.54
N ARG A 192 -60.10 -31.18 -3.17
CA ARG A 192 -60.70 -30.83 -1.87
C ARG A 192 -59.85 -31.32 -0.70
N PHE A 193 -59.35 -32.55 -0.75
CA PHE A 193 -58.47 -33.09 0.29
C PHE A 193 -57.09 -32.42 0.30
N VAL A 194 -56.51 -32.11 -0.86
CA VAL A 194 -55.23 -31.38 -0.94
C VAL A 194 -55.35 -30.00 -0.29
N VAL A 195 -56.44 -29.26 -0.56
CA VAL A 195 -56.72 -27.96 0.07
C VAL A 195 -57.00 -28.13 1.56
N LEU A 196 -57.76 -29.16 1.95
CA LEU A 196 -58.06 -29.40 3.36
C LEU A 196 -56.80 -29.73 4.16
N PHE A 197 -55.83 -30.45 3.57
CA PHE A 197 -54.54 -30.78 4.20
C PHE A 197 -53.45 -29.74 3.95
N SER A 198 -53.72 -28.60 3.30
CA SER A 198 -52.69 -27.61 3.00
C SER A 198 -52.10 -26.95 4.24
N TYR A 199 -52.77 -27.04 5.41
CA TYR A 199 -52.24 -26.59 6.69
C TYR A 199 -51.02 -27.39 7.18
N ILE A 200 -50.76 -28.58 6.61
CA ILE A 200 -49.58 -29.40 6.93
C ILE A 200 -48.28 -28.67 6.55
N ILE A 201 -48.31 -27.81 5.53
CA ILE A 201 -47.19 -26.94 5.17
C ILE A 201 -47.40 -25.58 5.82
N PRO A 202 -46.75 -25.28 6.96
CA PRO A 202 -46.98 -24.02 7.66
C PRO A 202 -46.35 -22.85 6.90
N ILE A 203 -47.18 -22.11 6.16
CA ILE A 203 -46.73 -20.88 5.45
C ILE A 203 -46.16 -19.86 6.45
N SER A 204 -46.70 -19.83 7.67
CA SER A 204 -46.25 -18.96 8.76
C SER A 204 -44.81 -19.25 9.20
N LEU A 205 -44.30 -20.47 9.04
CA LEU A 205 -42.94 -20.83 9.43
C LEU A 205 -41.92 -19.98 8.68
N ARG A 206 -42.11 -19.79 7.37
CA ARG A 206 -41.19 -19.00 6.54
C ARG A 206 -41.20 -17.53 6.95
N VAL A 207 -42.38 -16.95 7.14
CA VAL A 207 -42.54 -15.55 7.56
C VAL A 207 -41.91 -15.31 8.94
N ASN A 208 -42.13 -16.24 9.88
CA ASN A 208 -41.55 -16.15 11.22
C ASN A 208 -40.02 -16.23 11.19
N LEU A 209 -39.45 -17.10 10.34
CA LEU A 209 -38.00 -17.18 10.16
C LEU A 209 -37.43 -15.90 9.53
N ASP A 210 -38.06 -15.37 8.49
CA ASP A 210 -37.61 -14.12 7.86
C ASP A 210 -37.68 -12.94 8.84
N MET A 211 -38.76 -12.85 9.64
CA MET A 211 -38.90 -11.83 10.68
C MET A 211 -37.87 -12.01 11.81
N GLY A 212 -37.60 -13.25 12.22
CA GLY A 212 -36.58 -13.58 13.21
C GLY A 212 -35.17 -13.18 12.74
N LYS A 213 -34.82 -13.51 11.50
CA LYS A 213 -33.54 -13.13 10.87
C LYS A 213 -33.36 -11.61 10.83
N ALA A 214 -34.41 -10.87 10.47
CA ALA A 214 -34.38 -9.41 10.48
C ALA A 214 -34.19 -8.84 11.91
N ALA A 215 -34.90 -9.40 12.89
CA ALA A 215 -34.77 -9.01 14.29
C ALA A 215 -33.35 -9.27 14.83
N TYR A 216 -32.77 -10.44 14.54
CA TYR A 216 -31.38 -10.75 14.93
C TYR A 216 -30.37 -9.82 14.27
N GLY A 217 -30.54 -9.50 12.98
CA GLY A 217 -29.71 -8.50 12.31
C GLY A 217 -29.76 -7.13 12.98
N TRP A 218 -30.96 -6.69 13.38
CA TRP A 218 -31.13 -5.44 14.11
C TRP A 218 -30.50 -5.46 15.51
N MET A 219 -30.64 -6.57 16.24
CA MET A 219 -30.01 -6.75 17.55
C MET A 219 -28.48 -6.67 17.45
N ILE A 220 -27.87 -7.31 16.45
CA ILE A 220 -26.41 -7.25 16.20
C ILE A 220 -25.94 -5.81 15.94
N MET A 221 -26.70 -5.03 15.18
CA MET A 221 -26.34 -3.63 14.90
C MET A 221 -26.43 -2.70 16.12
N LYS A 222 -27.22 -3.07 17.14
CA LYS A 222 -27.44 -2.28 18.35
C LYS A 222 -26.63 -2.78 19.56
N ASP A 223 -25.83 -3.83 19.38
CA ASP A 223 -25.03 -4.41 20.45
C ASP A 223 -23.92 -3.43 20.89
N GLN A 224 -23.82 -3.20 22.21
CA GLN A 224 -22.85 -2.29 22.81
C GLN A 224 -21.43 -2.90 22.89
N ASN A 225 -21.32 -4.23 22.88
CA ASN A 225 -20.03 -4.93 22.97
C ASN A 225 -19.25 -4.89 21.65
N ILE A 226 -19.95 -4.73 20.53
CA ILE A 226 -19.39 -4.73 19.17
C ILE A 226 -19.80 -3.46 18.40
N PRO A 227 -19.37 -2.27 18.86
CA PRO A 227 -19.76 -0.99 18.26
C PRO A 227 -19.28 -0.89 16.81
N GLY A 228 -20.07 -0.23 15.96
CA GLY A 228 -19.75 -0.02 14.55
C GLY A 228 -20.06 -1.20 13.62
N THR A 229 -20.68 -2.27 14.13
CA THR A 229 -21.09 -3.42 13.31
C THR A 229 -22.26 -3.06 12.39
N VAL A 230 -22.08 -3.24 11.08
CA VAL A 230 -23.13 -3.01 10.07
C VAL A 230 -23.49 -4.32 9.39
N VAL A 231 -24.75 -4.73 9.52
CA VAL A 231 -25.28 -5.93 8.85
C VAL A 231 -25.64 -5.59 7.41
N ARG A 232 -24.87 -6.13 6.45
CA ARG A 232 -25.12 -5.95 5.00
C ARG A 232 -26.09 -6.96 4.42
N THR A 233 -26.31 -8.09 5.09
CA THR A 233 -27.17 -9.18 4.59
C THR A 233 -27.94 -9.77 5.76
N SER A 234 -29.26 -9.67 5.73
CA SER A 234 -30.16 -10.16 6.78
C SER A 234 -30.54 -11.63 6.62
N THR A 235 -30.13 -12.33 5.57
CA THR A 235 -30.63 -13.69 5.26
C THR A 235 -29.91 -14.82 6.00
N ILE A 236 -28.72 -14.56 6.56
CA ILE A 236 -27.82 -15.60 7.12
C ILE A 236 -27.30 -15.34 8.56
N PRO A 237 -27.98 -14.60 9.45
CA PRO A 237 -27.46 -14.36 10.80
C PRO A 237 -27.29 -15.66 11.61
N GLU A 238 -28.15 -16.65 11.39
CA GLU A 238 -28.11 -17.97 12.05
C GLU A 238 -26.90 -18.82 11.65
N GLU A 239 -26.32 -18.61 10.46
CA GLU A 239 -25.16 -19.35 9.98
C GLU A 239 -23.88 -18.97 10.72
N LEU A 240 -23.84 -17.80 11.37
CA LEU A 240 -22.70 -17.38 12.19
C LEU A 240 -22.43 -18.37 13.34
N GLY A 241 -23.48 -19.01 13.87
CA GLY A 241 -23.35 -20.05 14.90
C GLY A 241 -22.92 -21.43 14.37
N ARG A 242 -22.86 -21.61 13.04
CA ARG A 242 -22.52 -22.88 12.37
C ARG A 242 -21.13 -22.86 11.73
N LEU A 243 -20.37 -21.77 11.91
CA LEU A 243 -19.03 -21.64 11.33
C LEU A 243 -18.05 -22.65 11.96
N VAL A 244 -17.44 -23.49 11.12
CA VAL A 244 -16.38 -24.45 11.54
C VAL A 244 -14.99 -23.95 11.19
N TYR A 245 -14.86 -23.27 10.05
CA TYR A 245 -13.60 -22.76 9.56
C TYR A 245 -13.66 -21.24 9.51
N LEU A 246 -12.69 -20.59 10.16
CA LEU A 246 -12.45 -19.16 10.04
C LEU A 246 -11.20 -18.94 9.18
N LEU A 247 -11.42 -18.45 7.97
CA LEU A 247 -10.35 -17.98 7.11
C LEU A 247 -10.10 -16.51 7.43
N THR A 248 -8.94 -16.22 8.00
CA THR A 248 -8.54 -14.84 8.33
C THR A 248 -7.44 -14.39 7.40
N ASP A 249 -7.53 -13.14 6.95
CA ASP A 249 -6.39 -12.47 6.36
C ASP A 249 -5.40 -12.08 7.46
N LYS A 250 -4.12 -11.98 7.14
CA LYS A 250 -3.09 -11.53 8.08
C LYS A 250 -3.07 -10.00 8.13
N THR A 251 -2.89 -9.37 6.98
CA THR A 251 -2.67 -7.93 6.88
C THR A 251 -3.99 -7.19 7.01
N GLY A 252 -4.05 -6.14 7.84
CA GLY A 252 -5.27 -5.36 8.07
C GLY A 252 -6.35 -6.06 8.92
N THR A 253 -6.20 -7.35 9.25
CA THR A 253 -7.10 -8.09 10.15
C THR A 253 -6.40 -8.55 11.42
N LEU A 254 -5.35 -9.39 11.31
CA LEU A 254 -4.59 -9.85 12.48
C LEU A 254 -3.56 -8.84 12.95
N THR A 255 -2.94 -8.12 12.01
CA THR A 255 -1.89 -7.14 12.30
C THR A 255 -2.34 -5.74 11.93
N GLN A 256 -2.15 -4.81 12.84
CA GLN A 256 -2.13 -3.38 12.53
C GLN A 256 -0.84 -3.15 11.75
N ASN A 257 -0.93 -2.67 10.51
CA ASN A 257 0.23 -2.49 9.62
C ASN A 257 1.16 -1.35 10.12
N GLU A 258 1.79 -1.60 11.26
CA GLU A 258 2.69 -0.70 11.96
C GLU A 258 3.88 -1.54 12.41
N MET A 259 5.04 -1.23 11.85
CA MET A 259 6.30 -1.88 12.20
C MET A 259 7.03 -1.02 13.22
N ILE A 260 7.44 -1.63 14.34
CA ILE A 260 8.15 -0.96 15.42
C ILE A 260 9.47 -1.67 15.66
N PHE A 261 10.58 -0.93 15.65
CA PHE A 261 11.88 -1.47 15.98
C PHE A 261 11.96 -1.81 17.48
N LYS A 262 12.23 -3.08 17.83
CA LYS A 262 12.19 -3.55 19.22
C LYS A 262 13.56 -3.82 19.83
N ARG A 263 14.50 -4.40 19.09
CA ARG A 263 15.78 -4.87 19.64
C ARG A 263 16.90 -4.78 18.60
N LEU A 264 18.08 -4.35 19.05
CA LEU A 264 19.32 -4.36 18.28
C LEU A 264 20.32 -5.32 18.93
N HIS A 265 20.96 -6.19 18.15
CA HIS A 265 21.95 -7.13 18.65
C HIS A 265 23.33 -6.85 18.01
N LEU A 266 24.32 -6.48 18.82
CA LEU A 266 25.67 -6.14 18.36
C LEU A 266 26.71 -7.07 19.00
N GLY A 267 27.03 -8.17 18.31
CA GLY A 267 27.99 -9.17 18.80
C GLY A 267 27.42 -9.99 19.94
N THR A 268 27.80 -9.69 21.19
CA THR A 268 27.33 -10.40 22.39
C THR A 268 26.36 -9.56 23.24
N VAL A 269 26.09 -8.31 22.84
CA VAL A 269 25.23 -7.38 23.58
C VAL A 269 23.92 -7.19 22.82
N SER A 270 22.81 -7.28 23.54
CA SER A 270 21.47 -6.99 23.03
C SER A 270 20.94 -5.73 23.69
N TYR A 271 20.56 -4.76 22.87
CA TYR A 271 19.87 -3.55 23.29
C TYR A 271 18.37 -3.72 23.00
N GLY A 272 17.55 -3.60 24.04
CA GLY A 272 16.09 -3.68 23.97
C GLY A 272 15.44 -2.32 24.18
N THR A 273 14.12 -2.29 24.33
CA THR A 273 13.34 -1.06 24.57
C THR A 273 13.86 -0.23 25.73
N ASP A 274 14.36 -0.90 26.76
CA ASP A 274 14.70 -0.28 28.04
C ASP A 274 16.16 0.22 28.06
N THR A 275 16.97 -0.13 27.06
CA THR A 275 18.41 0.23 26.99
C THR A 275 18.74 1.08 25.77
N MET A 276 17.74 1.70 25.14
CA MET A 276 17.94 2.55 23.96
C MET A 276 18.56 3.91 24.28
N ASP A 277 18.33 4.44 25.48
CA ASP A 277 18.94 5.69 25.95
C ASP A 277 20.48 5.60 25.97
N GLU A 278 21.01 4.40 26.25
CA GLU A 278 22.45 4.14 26.18
C GLU A 278 23.00 4.34 24.76
N ILE A 279 22.27 3.86 23.74
CA ILE A 279 22.64 4.03 22.33
C ILE A 279 22.66 5.52 21.98
N GLN A 280 21.62 6.26 22.36
CA GLN A 280 21.53 7.70 22.10
C GLN A 280 22.70 8.46 22.73
N SER A 281 23.04 8.17 23.99
CA SER A 281 24.16 8.79 24.68
C SER A 281 25.51 8.55 23.96
N HIS A 282 25.74 7.33 23.49
CA HIS A 282 26.94 6.98 22.72
C HIS A 282 27.00 7.67 21.36
N ILE A 283 25.86 7.89 20.71
CA ILE A 283 25.76 8.60 19.42
C ILE A 283 26.05 10.09 19.61
N ILE A 284 25.44 10.72 20.62
CA ILE A 284 25.70 12.13 20.97
C ILE A 284 27.18 12.34 21.26
N GLN A 285 27.79 11.48 22.09
CA GLN A 285 29.21 11.57 22.43
C GLN A 285 30.12 11.43 21.20
N SER A 286 29.79 10.50 20.30
CA SER A 286 30.57 10.26 19.08
C SER A 286 30.57 11.46 18.13
N TYR A 287 29.45 12.18 18.03
CA TYR A 287 29.33 13.38 17.19
C TYR A 287 29.78 14.67 17.89
N ALA A 288 29.74 14.74 19.23
CA ALA A 288 30.26 15.87 19.99
C ALA A 288 31.80 15.96 19.96
N LEU A 289 32.48 14.82 19.80
CA LEU A 289 33.95 14.72 19.73
C LEU A 289 34.53 14.99 18.33
N ALA A 290 33.71 15.24 17.30
CA ALA A 290 34.19 15.64 15.99
C ALA A 290 34.39 17.18 15.97
N PRO A 291 35.63 17.71 16.03
CA PRO A 291 35.83 19.14 16.05
C PRO A 291 35.41 19.78 14.71
N PRO A 292 34.87 21.02 14.71
CA PRO A 292 34.79 21.82 13.50
C PRO A 292 36.20 22.06 12.96
N GLN A 293 36.47 21.69 11.71
CA GLN A 293 37.78 21.90 11.12
C GLN A 293 38.09 23.40 10.96
N PRO A 294 39.23 23.91 11.44
CA PRO A 294 39.66 25.24 11.11
C PRO A 294 40.33 25.27 9.73
N SER A 295 40.00 26.32 9.00
CA SER A 295 40.55 26.73 7.71
C SER A 295 42.08 26.86 7.70
N ASN A 296 42.66 26.44 6.58
CA ASN A 296 44.01 26.68 6.08
C ASN A 296 44.77 27.88 6.68
N SER A 297 45.96 27.59 7.25
CA SER A 297 47.11 28.48 7.11
C SER A 297 48.41 27.67 7.08
N THR A 298 49.14 27.85 5.99
CA THR A 298 50.47 27.34 5.66
C THR A 298 51.54 27.66 6.71
N SER A 299 52.38 26.69 7.05
CA SER A 299 53.81 26.89 7.38
C SER A 299 54.53 25.54 7.41
N ALA A 300 55.64 25.47 6.67
CA ALA A 300 56.53 24.33 6.52
C ALA A 300 57.45 24.15 7.73
N ALA A 301 57.78 22.89 8.09
CA ALA A 301 59.12 22.47 8.56
C ALA A 301 59.23 20.95 8.86
N THR A 302 60.18 20.31 8.15
CA THR A 302 61.04 19.16 8.53
C THR A 302 60.50 17.72 8.57
N PRO A 303 61.15 16.74 7.89
CA PRO A 303 60.75 15.34 7.92
C PRO A 303 61.48 14.56 9.03
N SER A 304 60.73 13.88 9.90
CA SER A 304 61.28 12.91 10.85
C SER A 304 60.58 11.55 10.74
N ARG A 305 61.33 10.61 10.14
CA ARG A 305 61.48 9.19 10.54
C ARG A 305 60.21 8.36 10.76
N LYS A 306 59.92 7.47 9.79
CA LYS A 306 59.06 6.29 9.95
C LYS A 306 59.57 5.40 11.10
N PRO A 307 58.64 4.82 11.89
CA PRO A 307 58.76 3.42 12.27
C PRO A 307 57.59 2.64 11.67
N GLN A 308 57.93 1.61 10.90
CA GLN A 308 57.03 0.50 10.67
C GLN A 308 56.77 -0.18 12.02
N SER A 309 55.51 -0.34 12.40
CA SER A 309 55.12 -1.32 13.40
C SER A 309 53.81 -1.98 12.97
N SER A 310 53.96 -3.18 12.41
CA SER A 310 52.96 -4.23 12.39
C SER A 310 52.54 -4.57 13.83
N GLY A 311 51.36 -4.10 14.23
CA GLY A 311 50.73 -4.38 15.52
C GLY A 311 49.28 -4.86 15.34
N PRO A 312 48.72 -5.61 16.29
CA PRO A 312 47.47 -6.36 16.13
C PRO A 312 46.27 -5.41 16.00
N LYS A 313 45.28 -5.81 15.19
CA LYS A 313 44.04 -5.06 14.92
C LYS A 313 43.42 -4.57 16.24
N VAL A 314 43.44 -3.26 16.46
CA VAL A 314 42.80 -2.59 17.60
C VAL A 314 41.32 -3.01 17.63
N ARG A 315 40.90 -3.68 18.69
CA ARG A 315 39.50 -4.09 18.90
C ARG A 315 38.69 -2.80 19.05
N LYS A 316 37.86 -2.46 18.06
CA LYS A 316 37.02 -1.25 18.09
C LYS A 316 36.24 -1.18 19.39
N SER A 317 36.17 0.01 20.01
CA SER A 317 35.40 0.23 21.23
C SER A 317 33.92 -0.07 20.98
N VAL A 318 33.18 -0.43 22.04
CA VAL A 318 31.74 -0.70 21.97
C VAL A 318 30.98 0.50 21.38
N SER A 319 31.32 1.72 21.83
CA SER A 319 30.77 2.97 21.30
C SER A 319 31.02 3.17 19.80
N SER A 320 32.23 2.87 19.30
CA SER A 320 32.54 2.94 17.86
C SER A 320 31.72 1.93 17.04
N ARG A 321 31.50 0.72 17.57
CA ARG A 321 30.67 -0.30 16.90
C ARG A 321 29.20 0.09 16.85
N ILE A 322 28.67 0.68 17.93
CA ILE A 322 27.31 1.22 17.98
C ILE A 322 27.17 2.33 16.94
N HIS A 323 28.10 3.29 16.92
CA HIS A 323 28.10 4.39 15.96
C HIS A 323 28.08 3.90 14.50
N GLU A 324 28.96 2.95 14.16
CA GLU A 324 29.00 2.37 12.82
C GLU A 324 27.71 1.61 12.46
N ALA A 325 27.12 0.87 13.41
CA ALA A 325 25.89 0.14 13.17
C ALA A 325 24.68 1.07 12.96
N VAL A 326 24.49 2.07 13.83
CA VAL A 326 23.40 3.06 13.70
C VAL A 326 23.57 3.84 12.41
N LYS A 327 24.80 4.24 12.07
CA LYS A 327 25.11 4.92 10.81
C LYS A 327 24.86 4.04 9.59
N ALA A 328 25.15 2.75 9.65
CA ALA A 328 24.84 1.83 8.55
C ALA A 328 23.33 1.71 8.32
N ILE A 329 22.54 1.60 9.39
CA ILE A 329 21.07 1.56 9.32
C ILE A 329 20.52 2.87 8.75
N ALA A 330 21.06 4.02 9.16
CA ALA A 330 20.65 5.33 8.67
C ALA A 330 21.06 5.61 7.20
N LEU A 331 21.93 4.79 6.60
CA LEU A 331 22.41 4.97 5.22
C LEU A 331 21.82 3.94 4.24
N CYS A 332 21.61 2.70 4.69
CA CYS A 332 21.15 1.59 3.86
C CYS A 332 19.63 1.36 4.01
N HIS A 333 18.86 2.18 3.32
CA HIS A 333 17.40 2.09 3.20
C HIS A 333 16.98 2.81 1.91
N ASN A 334 15.72 2.73 1.47
CA ASN A 334 15.16 3.52 0.36
C ASN A 334 14.10 4.54 0.81
N VAL A 335 13.92 4.72 2.13
CA VAL A 335 13.01 5.72 2.72
C VAL A 335 13.25 7.14 2.21
N THR A 336 12.19 7.79 1.73
CA THR A 336 12.16 9.19 1.32
C THR A 336 11.37 10.02 2.34
N PRO A 337 11.93 11.12 2.89
CA PRO A 337 11.19 12.03 3.74
C PRO A 337 10.26 12.91 2.89
N VAL A 338 9.02 13.04 3.31
CA VAL A 338 8.00 13.91 2.69
C VAL A 338 7.57 14.94 3.71
N TYR A 339 7.71 16.20 3.32
CA TYR A 339 7.36 17.35 4.13
C TYR A 339 5.95 17.81 3.75
N GLU A 340 5.06 17.88 4.74
CA GLU A 340 3.77 18.53 4.52
C GLU A 340 3.94 20.04 4.64
N ASN A 341 3.59 20.77 3.57
CA ASN A 341 3.45 22.21 3.65
C ASN A 341 2.13 22.50 4.37
N GLN A 342 2.18 23.07 5.57
CA GLN A 342 0.96 23.59 6.19
C GLN A 342 0.35 24.63 5.26
N VAL A 343 -0.89 24.37 4.83
CA VAL A 343 -1.67 25.26 3.98
C VAL A 343 -2.13 26.46 4.81
N HIS A 344 -1.23 27.42 4.99
CA HIS A 344 -1.58 28.78 5.36
C HIS A 344 -0.89 29.77 4.39
N GLY A 345 -1.45 29.88 3.19
CA GLY A 345 -1.71 31.16 2.54
C GLY A 345 -0.56 32.09 2.10
N GLU A 346 0.69 31.66 1.98
CA GLU A 346 1.77 32.51 1.42
C GLU A 346 2.46 31.83 0.21
N PRO A 347 2.85 32.60 -0.83
CA PRO A 347 3.30 32.05 -2.10
C PRO A 347 4.74 31.53 -2.03
N GLU A 348 5.00 30.51 -2.86
CA GLU A 348 6.30 29.92 -3.24
C GLU A 348 7.55 30.60 -2.67
N THR A 349 8.03 30.12 -1.53
CA THR A 349 9.43 30.29 -1.13
C THR A 349 10.28 29.26 -1.85
N THR A 350 11.36 29.73 -2.47
CA THR A 350 12.35 28.92 -3.19
C THR A 350 12.97 27.85 -2.29
N GLU A 351 13.34 26.70 -2.87
CA GLU A 351 13.94 25.52 -2.20
C GLU A 351 15.15 25.80 -1.29
N ALA A 352 15.72 27.00 -1.34
CA ALA A 352 16.82 27.44 -0.47
C ALA A 352 16.39 27.76 0.97
N ASP A 353 15.10 28.00 1.22
CA ASP A 353 14.54 28.39 2.52
C ASP A 353 13.51 27.36 3.05
N GLN A 354 13.69 26.07 2.74
CA GLN A 354 12.92 25.04 3.43
C GLN A 354 13.38 24.98 4.89
N ASP A 355 12.58 25.57 5.79
CA ASP A 355 12.71 25.34 7.22
C ASP A 355 12.54 23.84 7.48
N PHE A 356 13.66 23.14 7.70
CA PHE A 356 13.72 21.75 8.18
C PHE A 356 13.23 21.62 9.63
N SER A 357 12.09 22.22 9.92
CA SER A 357 11.37 22.05 11.17
C SER A 357 10.96 20.58 11.30
N ASP A 358 11.31 19.97 12.43
CA ASP A 358 11.13 18.53 12.67
C ASP A 358 9.63 18.13 12.79
N ASP A 359 8.71 19.09 12.85
CA ASP A 359 7.30 18.88 13.25
C ASP A 359 6.36 18.40 12.12
N ASN A 360 6.79 18.40 10.85
CA ASN A 360 5.92 18.02 9.73
C ASN A 360 6.53 17.05 8.70
N ARG A 361 7.51 16.24 9.14
CA ARG A 361 8.16 15.23 8.30
C ARG A 361 7.49 13.87 8.46
N THR A 362 7.11 13.28 7.33
CA THR A 362 6.65 11.89 7.26
C THR A 362 7.61 11.06 6.43
N TYR A 363 7.87 9.82 6.84
CA TYR A 363 8.73 8.91 6.09
C TYR A 363 7.91 7.98 5.20
N GLN A 364 8.27 7.89 3.93
CA GLN A 364 7.64 7.01 2.95
C GLN A 364 8.70 6.06 2.38
N ALA A 365 8.38 4.77 2.28
CA ALA A 365 9.30 3.78 1.74
C ALA A 365 8.54 2.61 1.15
N SER A 366 9.25 1.80 0.35
CA SER A 366 8.66 0.61 -0.23
C SER A 366 8.29 -0.47 0.76
N SER A 367 8.82 -0.42 1.98
CA SER A 367 8.43 -1.33 3.03
C SER A 367 8.41 -0.63 4.40
N PRO A 368 7.42 -0.92 5.27
CA PRO A 368 7.25 -0.27 6.56
C PRO A 368 8.35 -0.64 7.56
N ASP A 369 9.09 -1.71 7.33
CA ASP A 369 10.26 -2.08 8.13
C ASP A 369 11.41 -1.08 7.98
N GLU A 370 11.69 -0.60 6.77
CA GLU A 370 12.66 0.47 6.50
C GLU A 370 12.24 1.77 7.18
N VAL A 371 10.94 2.09 7.12
CA VAL A 371 10.38 3.26 7.82
C VAL A 371 10.59 3.12 9.33
N ALA A 372 10.36 1.95 9.90
CA ALA A 372 10.58 1.68 11.32
C ALA A 372 12.06 1.84 11.70
N LEU A 373 12.98 1.38 10.85
CA LEU A 373 14.43 1.54 11.04
C LEU A 373 14.84 3.02 11.01
N VAL A 374 14.34 3.80 10.06
CA VAL A 374 14.66 5.24 9.94
C VAL A 374 14.04 6.07 11.07
N ARG A 375 12.81 5.77 11.48
CA ARG A 375 12.20 6.38 12.67
C ARG A 375 13.00 6.07 13.93
N TRP A 376 13.53 4.85 14.03
CA TRP A 376 14.40 4.50 15.15
C TRP A 376 15.73 5.25 15.09
N THR A 377 16.38 5.37 13.92
CA THR A 377 17.62 6.17 13.82
C THR A 377 17.39 7.63 14.19
N GLU A 378 16.23 8.19 13.81
CA GLU A 378 15.81 9.53 14.21
C GLU A 378 15.67 9.63 15.74
N SER A 379 15.02 8.68 16.40
CA SER A 379 14.90 8.69 17.88
C SER A 379 16.25 8.61 18.61
N VAL A 380 17.26 7.99 17.98
CA VAL A 380 18.62 7.87 18.51
C VAL A 380 19.48 9.09 18.15
N GLY A 381 18.96 10.01 17.33
CA GLY A 381 19.56 11.30 16.99
C GLY A 381 20.23 11.39 15.61
N LEU A 382 20.05 10.39 14.74
CA LEU A 382 20.40 10.46 13.32
C LEU A 382 19.15 10.57 12.46
N THR A 383 18.84 11.80 12.07
CA THR A 383 17.60 12.13 11.40
C THR A 383 17.80 12.22 9.89
N LEU A 384 16.93 11.57 9.12
CA LEU A 384 16.95 11.67 7.66
C LEU A 384 16.29 12.98 7.20
N VAL A 385 17.04 13.81 6.49
CA VAL A 385 16.59 15.13 6.03
C VAL A 385 16.20 15.09 4.56
N ASN A 386 17.06 14.54 3.72
CA ASN A 386 16.76 14.42 2.30
C ASN A 386 17.30 13.11 1.76
N ARG A 387 16.56 12.51 0.83
CA ARG A 387 17.00 11.35 0.06
C ARG A 387 16.46 11.44 -1.36
N ASP A 388 17.39 11.41 -2.31
CA ASP A 388 17.13 11.28 -3.73
C ASP A 388 17.78 10.00 -4.28
N LEU A 389 17.61 9.72 -5.57
CA LEU A 389 18.27 8.59 -6.24
C LEU A 389 19.81 8.67 -6.19
N GLY A 390 20.37 9.89 -6.09
CA GLY A 390 21.82 10.15 -6.14
C GLY A 390 22.41 10.76 -4.87
N SER A 391 21.61 11.17 -3.88
CA SER A 391 22.08 11.87 -2.69
C SER A 391 21.28 11.50 -1.45
N LEU A 392 21.94 11.57 -0.30
CA LEU A 392 21.32 11.37 1.01
C LEU A 392 21.91 12.34 2.02
N GLN A 393 21.07 12.94 2.85
CA GLN A 393 21.45 13.91 3.88
C GLN A 393 20.91 13.50 5.24
N LEU A 394 21.81 13.43 6.23
CA LEU A 394 21.47 13.11 7.62
C LEU A 394 21.78 14.31 8.52
N LYS A 395 20.86 14.66 9.42
CA LYS A 395 21.08 15.62 10.51
C LYS A 395 21.57 14.86 11.74
N THR A 396 22.70 15.27 12.28
CA THR A 396 23.30 14.73 13.50
C THR A 396 22.61 15.29 14.75
N PRO A 397 22.87 14.72 15.95
CA PRO A 397 22.36 15.30 17.20
C PRO A 397 22.88 16.72 17.47
N SER A 398 24.04 17.06 16.90
CA SER A 398 24.64 18.40 16.92
C SER A 398 24.04 19.37 15.90
N SER A 399 22.95 18.99 15.22
CA SER A 399 22.31 19.75 14.14
C SER A 399 23.19 20.00 12.91
N GLN A 400 24.25 19.21 12.72
CA GLN A 400 25.08 19.28 11.52
C GLN A 400 24.50 18.38 10.42
N ILE A 401 24.44 18.89 9.19
CA ILE A 401 24.00 18.11 8.02
C ILE A 401 25.19 17.38 7.41
N LEU A 402 25.14 16.05 7.41
CA LEU A 402 26.06 15.17 6.71
C LEU A 402 25.50 14.81 5.34
N SER A 403 26.18 15.25 4.28
CA SER A 403 25.78 14.95 2.91
C SER A 403 26.58 13.78 2.34
N PHE A 404 25.87 12.86 1.69
CA PHE A 404 26.38 11.66 1.06
C PHE A 404 25.93 11.61 -0.40
N HIS A 405 26.84 11.18 -1.28
CA HIS A 405 26.53 10.86 -2.66
C HIS A 405 26.36 9.35 -2.81
N ILE A 406 25.23 8.93 -3.36
CA ILE A 406 24.92 7.53 -3.61
C ILE A 406 25.59 7.13 -4.91
N LEU A 407 26.57 6.24 -4.84
CA LEU A 407 27.31 5.76 -6.00
C LEU A 407 26.62 4.58 -6.66
N GLN A 408 26.05 3.68 -5.86
CA GLN A 408 25.35 2.50 -6.34
C GLN A 408 24.36 2.01 -5.29
N ILE A 409 23.17 1.60 -5.72
CA ILE A 409 22.19 0.88 -4.91
C ILE A 409 22.08 -0.54 -5.48
N PHE A 410 22.08 -1.53 -4.60
CA PHE A 410 21.70 -2.89 -4.89
C PHE A 410 20.32 -3.12 -4.25
N PRO A 411 19.23 -3.03 -5.03
CA PRO A 411 17.89 -3.09 -4.48
C PRO A 411 17.61 -4.44 -3.84
N PHE A 412 16.72 -4.45 -2.85
CA PHE A 412 16.21 -5.69 -2.29
C PHE A 412 15.47 -6.48 -3.38
N THR A 413 15.75 -7.78 -3.47
CA THR A 413 14.98 -8.70 -4.29
C THR A 413 14.59 -9.90 -3.45
N SER A 414 13.45 -10.53 -3.75
CA SER A 414 13.00 -11.74 -3.05
C SER A 414 14.01 -12.89 -3.16
N GLU A 415 14.81 -12.91 -4.23
CA GLU A 415 15.89 -13.88 -4.45
C GLU A 415 17.12 -13.58 -3.59
N SER A 416 17.60 -12.33 -3.57
CA SER A 416 18.79 -11.94 -2.80
C SER A 416 18.53 -11.88 -1.29
N LYS A 417 17.29 -11.53 -0.90
CA LYS A 417 16.87 -11.23 0.48
C LYS A 417 17.75 -10.20 1.19
N ARG A 418 18.41 -9.33 0.42
CA ARG A 418 19.40 -8.36 0.89
C ARG A 418 19.33 -7.10 0.04
N MET A 419 19.47 -5.96 0.70
CA MET A 419 19.76 -4.67 0.09
C MET A 419 21.21 -4.30 0.39
N GLY A 420 21.88 -3.63 -0.54
CA GLY A 420 23.20 -3.04 -0.31
C GLY A 420 23.29 -1.64 -0.89
N ILE A 421 24.19 -0.83 -0.34
CA ILE A 421 24.42 0.53 -0.85
C ILE A 421 25.90 0.91 -0.77
N ILE A 422 26.36 1.63 -1.80
CA ILE A 422 27.68 2.24 -1.81
C ILE A 422 27.50 3.75 -1.78
N VAL A 423 27.95 4.38 -0.70
CA VAL A 423 27.84 5.84 -0.52
C VAL A 423 29.20 6.47 -0.27
N ARG A 424 29.38 7.70 -0.75
CA ARG A 424 30.55 8.54 -0.48
C ARG A 424 30.16 9.72 0.36
N CYS A 425 30.80 9.90 1.51
CA CYS A 425 30.63 11.09 2.33
C CYS A 425 31.31 12.29 1.65
N LEU A 426 30.59 13.40 1.47
CA LEU A 426 31.13 14.58 0.80
C LEU A 426 32.15 15.34 1.66
N SER A 427 32.00 15.34 2.99
CA SER A 427 32.91 16.05 3.89
C SER A 427 34.24 15.33 4.10
N SER A 428 34.22 14.00 4.25
CA SER A 428 35.43 13.20 4.53
C SER A 428 36.01 12.48 3.32
N GLY A 429 35.28 12.41 2.21
CA GLY A 429 35.64 11.60 1.03
C GLY A 429 35.58 10.08 1.26
N ALA A 430 35.24 9.62 2.47
CA ALA A 430 35.18 8.22 2.82
C ALA A 430 34.06 7.50 2.07
N ARG A 431 34.34 6.27 1.62
CA ARG A 431 33.38 5.38 0.97
C ARG A 431 32.90 4.33 1.97
N PHE A 432 31.59 4.17 2.05
CA PHE A 432 30.94 3.16 2.87
C PHE A 432 30.33 2.11 1.95
N TYR A 433 30.57 0.85 2.26
CA TYR A 433 30.02 -0.31 1.57
C TYR A 433 29.20 -1.06 2.63
N ILE A 434 27.88 -1.00 2.49
CA ILE A 434 26.94 -1.54 3.47
C ILE A 434 26.17 -2.68 2.82
#